data_AF-A0AA36DLV5-F1
#
_entry.id   AF-A0AA36DLV5-F1
#
_cell.length_a   1.000
_cell.length_b   1.000
_cell.length_c   1.000
_cell.angle_alpha   90.00
_cell.angle_beta   90.00
_cell.angle_gamma   90.00
#
_symmetry.space_group_name_H-M   'P 1'
#
loop_
_entity.id
_entity.type
_entity.pdbx_description
1 polymer ?
#
loop_
_entity_poly.entity_id
_entity_poly.type
_entity_poly.pdbx_seq_one_letter_code
_entity_poly.pdbx_strand_id
1 'polypeptide(L)'
;MLHGWKLQTVGDEGWESPFRKNLDPSKCGEGTEGWDWILTKHVNATVIKNELAPYEKYAGDTFPNAARRLMYITMPDVGKCYPNCDKNL
;
A
#
# COMPACT_ATOMS: atom_id res chain seq x y z
N MET A 1 -0.76 4.23 1.84
CA MET A 1 0.63 3.84 2.17
C MET A 1 1.52 3.76 0.92
N LEU A 2 1.76 4.88 0.23
CA LEU A 2 2.75 4.96 -0.87
C LEU A 2 3.46 6.33 -0.91
N HIS A 3 3.32 7.16 0.14
CA HIS A 3 3.83 8.53 0.10
C HIS A 3 5.37 8.63 0.12
N GLY A 4 6.06 7.71 0.80
CA GLY A 4 7.53 7.68 0.81
C GLY A 4 8.17 7.22 -0.50
N TRP A 5 7.40 6.50 -1.32
CA TRP A 5 7.92 5.78 -2.49
C TRP A 5 8.25 6.66 -3.69
N LYS A 6 7.64 7.85 -3.78
CA LYS A 6 7.92 8.80 -4.87
C LYS A 6 9.21 9.60 -4.65
N LEU A 7 9.77 9.56 -3.45
CA LEU A 7 10.92 10.37 -3.04
C LEU A 7 12.17 9.53 -2.76
N GLN A 8 12.09 8.20 -2.85
CA GLN A 8 13.15 7.28 -2.45
C GLN A 8 13.61 6.43 -3.63
N THR A 9 14.91 6.19 -3.71
CA THR A 9 15.52 5.25 -4.66
C THR A 9 15.72 3.91 -3.97
N VAL A 10 15.37 2.81 -4.64
CA VAL A 10 15.53 1.45 -4.13
C VAL A 10 16.99 1.21 -3.74
N GLY A 11 17.19 0.80 -2.48
CA GLY A 11 18.51 0.53 -1.91
C GLY A 11 19.27 1.77 -1.42
N ASP A 12 18.76 2.97 -1.67
CA ASP A 12 19.35 4.21 -1.17
C ASP A 12 19.18 4.32 0.34
N GLU A 13 20.23 4.74 1.05
CA GLU A 13 20.30 4.80 2.51
C GLU A 13 19.82 3.54 3.25
N GLY A 14 19.92 2.36 2.61
CA GLY A 14 19.44 1.10 3.18
C GLY A 14 17.93 0.93 3.16
N TRP A 15 17.21 1.71 2.33
CA TRP A 15 15.76 1.61 2.23
C TRP A 15 15.30 0.22 1.74
N GLU A 16 14.51 -0.43 2.58
CA GLU A 16 13.96 -1.75 2.32
C GLU A 16 12.76 -1.72 1.37
N SER A 17 13.04 -1.64 0.07
CA SER A 17 12.03 -1.82 -0.97
C SER A 17 11.61 -3.29 -1.11
N PRO A 18 10.35 -3.58 -1.50
CA PRO A 18 9.91 -4.90 -1.97
C PRO A 18 10.22 -5.13 -3.46
N PHE A 19 10.76 -4.12 -4.15
CA PHE A 19 11.20 -4.22 -5.55
C PHE A 19 12.70 -4.23 -5.66
N ARG A 20 13.21 -4.84 -6.72
CA ARG A 20 14.66 -4.89 -7.02
C ARG A 20 15.20 -3.56 -7.53
N LYS A 21 14.33 -2.71 -8.08
CA LYS A 21 14.67 -1.41 -8.67
C LYS A 21 13.49 -0.45 -8.61
N ASN A 22 13.74 0.83 -8.87
CA ASN A 22 12.69 1.83 -9.02
C ASN A 22 11.75 1.41 -10.16
N LEU A 23 10.45 1.48 -9.90
CA LEU A 23 9.43 1.14 -10.89
C LEU A 23 9.33 2.22 -11.96
N ASP A 24 9.11 1.77 -13.18
CA ASP A 24 8.67 2.63 -14.30
C ASP A 24 7.15 2.59 -14.35
N PRO A 25 6.44 3.67 -13.94
CA PRO A 25 4.98 3.66 -13.89
C PRO A 25 4.34 3.39 -15.25
N SER A 26 5.02 3.72 -16.36
CA SER A 26 4.51 3.46 -17.71
C SER A 26 4.43 1.98 -18.07
N LYS A 27 5.10 1.12 -17.29
CA LYS A 27 5.13 -0.34 -17.46
C LYS A 27 4.32 -1.08 -16.41
N CYS A 28 3.68 -0.37 -15.48
CA CYS A 28 2.93 -0.95 -14.38
C CYS A 28 1.43 -0.89 -14.66
N GLY A 29 0.73 -1.98 -14.40
CA GLY A 29 -0.70 -2.11 -14.64
C GLY A 29 -1.16 -3.56 -14.58
N GLU A 30 -2.46 -3.76 -14.67
CA GLU A 30 -3.04 -5.10 -14.77
C GLU A 30 -2.52 -5.81 -16.03
N GLY A 31 -2.07 -7.06 -15.89
CA GLY A 31 -1.53 -7.86 -16.99
C GLY A 31 -0.13 -7.46 -17.48
N THR A 32 0.58 -6.59 -16.76
CA THR A 32 1.94 -6.15 -17.13
C THR A 32 3.01 -6.77 -16.23
N GLU A 33 4.21 -6.96 -16.76
CA GLU A 33 5.38 -7.47 -16.03
C GLU A 33 6.28 -6.34 -15.47
N GLY A 34 5.79 -5.10 -15.41
CA GLY A 34 6.59 -3.97 -14.91
C GLY A 34 6.89 -4.01 -13.42
N TRP A 35 6.20 -4.87 -12.66
CA TRP A 35 6.39 -5.05 -11.24
C TRP A 35 7.55 -6.02 -10.93
N ASP A 36 8.76 -5.50 -10.80
CA ASP A 36 10.00 -6.28 -10.57
C ASP A 36 10.19 -6.64 -9.08
N TRP A 37 9.29 -7.50 -8.57
CA TRP A 37 9.23 -7.89 -7.17
C TRP A 37 10.46 -8.68 -6.71
N ILE A 38 10.85 -8.48 -5.46
CA ILE A 38 11.65 -9.46 -4.72
C ILE A 38 10.69 -10.59 -4.31
N LEU A 39 10.90 -11.80 -4.82
CA LEU A 39 9.98 -12.94 -4.64
C LEU A 39 9.61 -13.21 -3.17
N THR A 40 10.55 -13.04 -2.25
CA THR A 40 10.31 -13.24 -0.81
C THR A 40 9.50 -12.12 -0.16
N LYS A 41 9.39 -10.96 -0.81
CA LYS A 41 8.59 -9.81 -0.36
C LYS A 41 7.25 -9.70 -1.10
N HIS A 42 7.01 -10.53 -2.12
CA HIS A 42 5.73 -10.61 -2.80
C HIS A 42 4.78 -11.51 -2.01
N VAL A 43 3.71 -10.92 -1.49
CA VAL A 43 2.70 -11.61 -0.67
C VAL A 43 1.34 -11.60 -1.36
N ASN A 44 0.48 -12.54 -0.99
CA ASN A 44 -0.88 -12.58 -1.52
C ASN A 44 -1.73 -11.42 -0.98
N ALA A 45 -2.82 -11.12 -1.68
CA ALA A 45 -3.74 -10.06 -1.28
C ALA A 45 -4.38 -10.27 0.11
N THR A 46 -4.55 -11.52 0.55
CA THR A 46 -5.08 -11.85 1.88
C THR A 46 -4.15 -11.41 3.00
N VAL A 47 -2.83 -11.54 2.83
CA VAL A 47 -1.84 -11.04 3.79
C VAL A 47 -1.96 -9.52 3.88
N ILE A 48 -1.97 -8.82 2.74
CA ILE A 48 -2.14 -7.36 2.71
C ILE A 48 -3.44 -6.94 3.41
N LYS A 49 -4.54 -7.64 3.16
CA LYS A 49 -5.83 -7.40 3.82
C LYS A 49 -5.74 -7.52 5.34
N ASN A 50 -5.11 -8.59 5.82
CA ASN A 50 -4.98 -8.88 7.25
C ASN A 50 -4.07 -7.88 7.97
N GLU A 51 -3.08 -7.30 7.29
CA GLU A 51 -2.22 -6.24 7.83
C GLU A 51 -2.88 -4.86 7.77
N LEU A 52 -3.64 -4.57 6.71
CA LEU A 52 -4.32 -3.28 6.53
C LEU A 52 -5.42 -3.05 7.57
N ALA A 53 -6.30 -4.02 7.78
CA ALA A 53 -7.45 -3.86 8.68
C ALA A 53 -7.07 -3.41 10.12
N PRO A 54 -6.09 -4.02 10.82
CA PRO A 54 -5.68 -3.58 12.14
C PRO A 54 -4.97 -2.23 12.12
N TYR A 55 -4.16 -1.95 11.09
CA TYR A 55 -3.50 -0.64 10.95
C TYR A 55 -4.51 0.50 10.78
N GLU A 56 -5.49 0.31 9.91
CA GLU A 56 -6.57 1.30 9.67
C GLU A 56 -7.35 1.58 10.96
N LYS A 57 -7.70 0.51 11.70
CA LYS A 57 -8.35 0.64 13.00
C LYS A 57 -7.47 1.43 13.99
N TYR A 58 -6.20 1.06 14.12
CA TYR A 58 -5.26 1.73 15.01
C TYR A 58 -5.08 3.22 14.68
N ALA A 59 -4.93 3.55 13.40
CA ALA A 59 -4.81 4.93 12.94
C ALA A 59 -6.08 5.73 13.22
N GLY A 60 -7.25 5.12 12.98
CA GLY A 60 -8.56 5.67 13.30
C GLY A 60 -8.75 5.94 14.79
N ASP A 61 -8.23 5.08 15.67
CA ASP A 61 -8.34 5.24 17.13
C ASP A 61 -7.33 6.25 17.70
N THR A 62 -6.11 6.29 17.15
CA THR A 62 -4.97 7.01 17.76
C THR A 62 -4.83 8.45 17.28
N PHE A 63 -5.17 8.76 16.03
CA PHE A 63 -4.91 10.09 15.49
C PHE A 63 -5.94 11.13 15.96
N PRO A 64 -5.56 12.43 16.09
CA PRO A 64 -6.50 13.49 16.45
C PRO A 64 -7.61 13.67 15.41
N ASN A 65 -8.80 14.12 15.82
CA ASN A 65 -9.95 14.33 14.93
C ASN A 65 -9.65 15.20 13.69
N ALA A 66 -8.75 16.18 13.80
CA ALA A 66 -8.33 17.01 12.67
C ALA A 66 -7.52 16.19 11.62
N ALA A 67 -6.69 15.25 12.06
CA ALA A 67 -5.93 14.36 11.20
C ALA A 67 -6.77 13.23 10.60
N ARG A 68 -7.83 12.78 11.30
CA ARG A 68 -8.80 11.79 10.80
C ARG A 68 -9.61 12.26 9.58
N ARG A 69 -9.76 13.58 9.40
CA ARG A 69 -10.46 14.17 8.23
C ARG A 69 -9.72 13.96 6.90
N LEU A 70 -8.46 13.54 6.93
CA LEU A 70 -7.82 12.98 5.74
C LEU A 70 -8.53 11.65 5.45
N MET A 71 -9.28 11.59 4.34
CA MET A 71 -10.22 10.51 3.97
C MET A 71 -9.68 9.07 4.16
N TYR A 72 -8.36 8.90 4.14
CA TYR A 72 -7.67 7.62 4.29
C TYR A 72 -7.62 7.08 5.73
N ILE A 73 -7.90 7.89 6.75
CA ILE A 73 -7.89 7.47 8.17
C ILE A 73 -9.32 7.20 8.69
N THR A 74 -10.33 7.80 8.05
CA THR A 74 -11.73 7.70 8.47
C THR A 74 -12.49 6.53 7.86
N MET A 75 -11.94 5.85 6.85
CA MET A 75 -12.60 4.71 6.17
C MET A 75 -11.79 3.42 6.35
N PRO A 76 -12.05 2.63 7.42
CA PRO A 76 -11.44 1.32 7.67
C PRO A 76 -11.96 0.22 6.72
N ASP A 77 -12.35 0.61 5.50
CA ASP A 77 -13.08 -0.25 4.58
C ASP A 77 -12.17 -0.88 3.52
N VAL A 78 -10.97 -0.35 3.29
CA VAL A 78 -10.02 -0.94 2.33
C VAL A 78 -9.59 -2.32 2.81
N GLY A 79 -9.29 -2.48 4.10
CA GLY A 79 -9.06 -3.80 4.71
C GLY A 79 -10.25 -4.78 4.60
N LYS A 80 -11.47 -4.32 4.28
CA LYS A 80 -12.63 -5.20 4.07
C LYS A 80 -12.81 -5.59 2.61
N CYS A 81 -12.62 -4.64 1.69
CA CYS A 81 -12.90 -4.80 0.28
C CYS A 81 -11.69 -5.16 -0.60
N TYR A 82 -10.45 -4.99 -0.11
CA TYR A 82 -9.24 -5.23 -0.91
C TYR A 82 -9.19 -6.68 -1.45
N PRO A 83 -8.77 -6.89 -2.71
CA PRO A 83 -8.32 -5.88 -3.70
C PRO A 83 -9.45 -5.26 -4.54
N ASN A 84 -10.71 -5.59 -4.27
CA ASN A 84 -11.85 -5.29 -5.12
C ASN A 84 -12.68 -4.09 -4.65
N CYS A 85 -12.04 -3.08 -4.06
CA CYS A 85 -12.74 -1.96 -3.46
C CYS A 85 -13.57 -1.14 -4.44
N ASP A 86 -13.24 -1.21 -5.73
CA ASP A 86 -13.89 -0.42 -6.78
C ASP A 86 -15.07 -1.15 -7.44
N LYS A 87 -15.34 -2.42 -7.10
CA LYS A 87 -16.38 -3.23 -7.76
C LYS A 87 -17.82 -2.85 -7.38
N ASN A 88 -18.00 -2.00 -6.36
CA ASN A 88 -19.32 -1.57 -5.85
C ASN A 88 -19.44 -0.04 -5.72
N LEU A 89 -18.73 0.72 -6.57
CA LEU A 89 -18.90 2.18 -6.69
C LEU A 89 -20.13 2.54 -7.52
#